data_AF-A0A0C5FU66-F1
#
_entry.id   AF-A0A0C5FU66-F1
#
_cell.length_a   1.000
_cell.length_b   1.000
_cell.length_c   1.000
_cell.angle_alpha   90.00
_cell.angle_beta   90.00
_cell.angle_gamma   90.00
#
_symmetry.space_group_name_H-M   'P 1'
#
loop_
_entity.id
_entity.type
_entity.pdbx_description
1 polymer ?
#
loop_
_entity_poly.entity_id
_entity_poly.type
_entity_poly.pdbx_seq_one_letter_code
_entity_poly.pdbx_strand_id
1 'polypeptide(L)'
;MRRRSLLIAVPAGLVTLAACGDDESDTSESGASATPSASATSAAPPPKIVDGPLPAITAGAKFGQKPTVAKGGGEPSKQLAVKTVVAGGGKTVAENDYVVVNYLGQIWNTGKVFTTSYERKKPEAVQLAQGAIFDGWRYALTGKKTGSRVLFSVPPTWGYGTQGNEQAGIKDDDTLVFVVDVQDTFNAKSSAKGTQVAQDATDLPKVGTGTDGKAPSIEIPKADAPKKLVANYVIEGGGATVAADDSVLVQYKGVQWGNGKEFDSTYGRGQLTSFSLEQVVKGWSQGLTGKKVGSRVLIVIPPELGYGDNPPQGSGIEKGATLVFTVDILAKM
;
A
#
# COMPACT_ATOMS: atom_id res chain seq x y z
N MET A 1 -58.49 -11.06 -2.65
CA MET A 1 -57.20 -10.58 -2.12
C MET A 1 -56.09 -11.08 -3.02
N ARG A 2 -55.60 -10.25 -3.95
CA ARG A 2 -54.54 -10.59 -4.92
C ARG A 2 -53.31 -9.73 -4.59
N ARG A 3 -52.22 -10.38 -4.19
CA ARG A 3 -50.91 -9.77 -3.99
C ARG A 3 -50.31 -9.46 -5.36
N ARG A 4 -49.94 -8.20 -5.60
CA ARG A 4 -49.17 -7.77 -6.78
C ARG A 4 -47.75 -7.44 -6.33
N SER A 5 -46.80 -8.13 -6.94
CA SER A 5 -45.37 -7.84 -6.94
C SER A 5 -45.12 -6.47 -7.58
N LEU A 6 -44.16 -5.71 -7.04
CA LEU A 6 -43.61 -4.53 -7.71
C LEU A 6 -42.09 -4.56 -7.59
N LEU A 7 -41.47 -4.76 -8.75
CA LEU A 7 -40.07 -4.49 -9.08
C LEU A 7 -39.79 -3.00 -8.82
N ILE A 8 -38.71 -2.69 -8.13
CA ILE A 8 -38.17 -1.33 -8.08
C ILE A 8 -36.94 -1.30 -8.97
N ALA A 9 -37.11 -0.69 -10.15
CA ALA A 9 -36.07 -0.32 -11.07
C ALA A 9 -35.39 0.97 -10.60
N VAL A 10 -34.07 0.99 -10.71
CA VAL A 10 -33.19 2.16 -10.52
C VAL A 10 -33.40 3.16 -11.66
N PRO A 11 -33.47 4.47 -11.38
CA PRO A 11 -33.12 5.48 -12.36
C PRO A 11 -31.87 6.24 -11.94
N ALA A 12 -30.88 6.21 -12.83
CA ALA A 12 -29.83 7.22 -12.93
C ALA A 12 -30.41 8.52 -13.51
N GLY A 13 -29.95 9.68 -13.02
CA GLY A 13 -30.28 10.97 -13.60
C GLY A 13 -29.70 12.16 -12.84
N LEU A 14 -28.69 12.80 -13.45
CA LEU A 14 -28.13 14.10 -13.11
C LEU A 14 -29.16 15.25 -13.24
N VAL A 15 -29.05 16.28 -12.40
CA VAL A 15 -28.91 17.74 -12.73
C VAL A 15 -29.09 18.59 -11.46
N THR A 16 -28.45 19.76 -11.49
CA THR A 16 -27.96 20.71 -10.48
C THR A 16 -28.93 21.71 -9.83
N LEU A 17 -28.44 22.32 -8.72
CA LEU A 17 -28.60 23.69 -8.18
C LEU A 17 -29.59 23.99 -7.01
N ALA A 18 -28.96 24.29 -5.87
CA ALA A 18 -29.18 25.34 -4.86
C ALA A 18 -30.49 25.45 -4.03
N ALA A 19 -30.36 25.29 -2.70
CA ALA A 19 -30.97 26.17 -1.68
C ALA A 19 -30.35 25.92 -0.29
N CYS A 20 -30.16 27.00 0.48
CA CYS A 20 -29.53 27.09 1.80
C CYS A 20 -30.30 26.40 2.95
N GLY A 21 -29.58 26.05 4.01
CA GLY A 21 -30.12 25.78 5.34
C GLY A 21 -29.00 25.53 6.35
N ASP A 22 -28.80 26.49 7.26
CA ASP A 22 -27.87 26.43 8.39
C ASP A 22 -28.16 25.26 9.33
N ASP A 23 -27.13 24.49 9.69
CA ASP A 23 -27.10 23.79 10.97
C ASP A 23 -25.66 23.58 11.45
N GLU A 24 -25.47 23.92 12.72
CA GLU A 24 -24.21 24.00 13.44
C GLU A 24 -23.80 22.57 13.84
N SER A 25 -22.70 22.05 13.32
CA SER A 25 -22.11 20.80 13.81
C SER A 25 -20.59 20.85 13.80
N ASP A 26 -20.03 20.72 15.01
CA ASP A 26 -18.61 20.59 15.32
C ASP A 26 -17.94 19.56 14.38
N THR A 27 -17.12 20.06 13.48
CA THR A 27 -16.30 19.23 12.60
C THR A 27 -14.98 18.95 13.30
N SER A 28 -14.82 17.69 13.71
CA SER A 28 -13.52 17.13 14.06
C SER A 28 -12.67 17.07 12.79
N GLU A 29 -11.59 17.86 12.73
CA GLU A 29 -10.59 17.82 11.66
C GLU A 29 -9.86 16.46 11.68
N SER A 30 -10.43 15.48 10.98
CA SER A 30 -9.66 14.38 10.40
C SER A 30 -8.92 14.94 9.19
N GLY A 31 -7.68 15.42 9.42
CA GLY A 31 -6.76 15.81 8.35
C GLY A 31 -6.46 14.62 7.42
N ALA A 32 -7.27 14.48 6.37
CA ALA A 32 -7.01 13.53 5.29
C ALA A 32 -5.72 13.96 4.58
N SER A 33 -4.62 13.30 4.90
CA SER A 33 -3.38 13.44 4.13
C SER A 33 -3.62 12.80 2.77
N ALA A 34 -3.78 13.62 1.74
CA ALA A 34 -3.91 13.14 0.37
C ALA A 34 -2.63 12.37 0.02
N THR A 35 -2.73 11.04 -0.04
CA THR A 35 -1.73 10.23 -0.73
C THR A 35 -1.66 10.77 -2.16
N PRO A 36 -0.46 11.08 -2.70
CA PRO A 36 -0.36 11.68 -4.01
C PRO A 36 -0.85 10.72 -5.10
N SER A 37 -2.13 10.77 -5.40
CA SER A 37 -2.76 10.07 -6.52
C SER A 37 -3.02 11.09 -7.63
N ALA A 38 -2.61 10.76 -8.85
CA ALA A 38 -2.75 11.62 -10.02
C ALA A 38 -3.58 10.89 -11.09
N SER A 39 -4.48 11.63 -11.76
CA SER A 39 -5.16 11.16 -12.96
C SER A 39 -4.13 10.82 -14.03
N ALA A 40 -4.24 9.62 -14.60
CA ALA A 40 -3.31 9.11 -15.60
C ALA A 40 -3.32 9.95 -16.88
N THR A 41 -2.23 10.67 -17.17
CA THR A 41 -1.81 10.95 -18.55
C THR A 41 -0.35 11.40 -18.59
N SER A 42 0.52 10.62 -19.25
CA SER A 42 1.27 11.11 -20.42
C SER A 42 2.20 10.04 -20.99
N ALA A 43 2.14 9.87 -22.31
CA ALA A 43 3.11 9.14 -23.14
C ALA A 43 4.37 9.98 -23.43
N ALA A 44 4.71 10.93 -22.55
CA ALA A 44 5.89 11.76 -22.68
C ALA A 44 7.16 10.90 -22.50
N PRO A 45 8.23 11.17 -23.27
CA PRO A 45 9.50 10.50 -23.06
C PRO A 45 10.01 10.75 -21.62
N PRO A 46 10.80 9.80 -21.06
CA PRO A 46 11.35 9.96 -19.72
C PRO A 46 12.09 11.31 -19.56
N PRO A 47 11.97 11.98 -18.40
CA PRO A 47 12.68 13.24 -18.17
C PRO A 47 14.19 13.03 -18.28
N LYS A 48 14.91 14.07 -18.72
CA LYS A 48 16.33 14.15 -18.40
C LYS A 48 16.45 14.39 -16.90
N ILE A 49 17.26 13.58 -16.21
CA ILE A 49 17.59 13.81 -14.81
C ILE A 49 18.76 14.80 -14.72
N VAL A 50 18.62 15.82 -13.88
CA VAL A 50 19.67 16.84 -13.63
C VAL A 50 19.96 16.96 -12.12
N ASP A 51 21.08 17.56 -11.75
CA ASP A 51 21.48 17.67 -10.33
C ASP A 51 20.81 18.82 -9.57
N GLY A 52 20.18 19.77 -10.27
CA GLY A 52 19.59 20.95 -9.65
C GLY A 52 19.00 21.95 -10.67
N PRO A 53 18.54 23.12 -10.17
CA PRO A 53 18.61 23.56 -8.78
C PRO A 53 17.68 22.77 -7.84
N LEU A 54 18.08 22.66 -6.56
CA LEU A 54 17.29 22.05 -5.48
C LEU A 54 17.42 22.92 -4.21
N PRO A 55 16.35 23.21 -3.46
CA PRO A 55 16.45 23.95 -2.21
C PRO A 55 17.19 23.12 -1.14
N ALA A 56 17.88 23.81 -0.24
CA ALA A 56 18.63 23.14 0.82
C ALA A 56 17.71 22.51 1.88
N ILE A 57 18.11 21.35 2.40
CA ILE A 57 17.55 20.80 3.64
C ILE A 57 18.23 21.57 4.80
N THR A 58 17.49 22.41 5.50
CA THR A 58 18.00 23.30 6.56
C THR A 58 18.03 22.63 7.93
N ALA A 59 17.20 21.61 8.15
CA ALA A 59 17.21 20.80 9.36
C ALA A 59 16.85 19.35 9.07
N GLY A 60 17.28 18.45 9.97
CA GLY A 60 16.93 17.04 9.91
C GLY A 60 17.47 16.35 8.67
N ALA A 61 18.72 16.59 8.25
CA ALA A 61 19.28 16.06 7.01
C ALA A 61 19.59 14.55 7.01
N LYS A 62 19.72 13.93 8.18
CA LYS A 62 20.01 12.50 8.31
C LYS A 62 18.78 11.65 8.02
N PHE A 63 18.99 10.46 7.46
CA PHE A 63 17.93 9.47 7.24
C PHE A 63 17.11 9.23 8.51
N GLY A 64 15.78 9.14 8.37
CA GLY A 64 14.81 8.96 9.45
C GLY A 64 14.42 10.24 10.19
N GLN A 65 15.17 11.34 10.06
CA GLN A 65 14.82 12.61 10.70
C GLN A 65 13.79 13.37 9.86
N LYS A 66 12.75 13.93 10.48
CA LYS A 66 11.82 14.83 9.79
C LYS A 66 12.62 16.01 9.20
N PRO A 67 12.66 16.18 7.86
CA PRO A 67 13.43 17.24 7.25
C PRO A 67 12.70 18.58 7.35
N THR A 68 13.45 19.68 7.31
CA THR A 68 12.94 21.01 6.96
C THR A 68 13.67 21.46 5.71
N VAL A 69 12.92 21.94 4.71
CA VAL A 69 13.46 22.33 3.42
C VAL A 69 13.22 23.82 3.22
N ALA A 70 14.23 24.54 2.74
CA ALA A 70 14.08 25.95 2.42
C ALA A 70 13.05 26.14 1.30
N LYS A 71 12.44 27.34 1.23
CA LYS A 71 11.71 27.75 0.02
C LYS A 71 12.65 27.75 -1.18
N GLY A 72 12.14 27.35 -2.35
CA GLY A 72 12.89 27.41 -3.60
C GLY A 72 13.27 28.84 -3.96
N GLY A 73 14.55 29.05 -4.29
CA GLY A 73 15.06 30.33 -4.78
C GLY A 73 15.22 30.29 -6.29
N GLY A 74 14.91 31.40 -6.96
CA GLY A 74 14.99 31.51 -8.41
C GLY A 74 14.05 30.55 -9.16
N GLU A 75 14.33 30.35 -10.44
CA GLU A 75 13.55 29.45 -11.30
C GLU A 75 13.94 27.98 -11.06
N PRO A 76 12.97 27.07 -10.84
CA PRO A 76 13.24 25.64 -10.80
C PRO A 76 13.66 25.11 -12.17
N SER A 77 14.34 23.95 -12.17
CA SER A 77 14.60 23.22 -13.42
C SER A 77 13.29 22.85 -14.12
N LYS A 78 13.24 22.99 -15.45
CA LYS A 78 12.17 22.41 -16.27
C LYS A 78 12.30 20.90 -16.44
N GLN A 79 13.38 20.31 -15.94
CA GLN A 79 13.67 18.88 -15.93
C GLN A 79 13.54 18.33 -14.51
N LEU A 80 13.46 17.00 -14.37
CA LEU A 80 13.46 16.37 -13.05
C LEU A 80 14.85 16.54 -12.40
N ALA A 81 14.93 17.34 -11.34
CA ALA A 81 16.18 17.49 -10.59
C ALA A 81 16.22 16.49 -9.42
N VAL A 82 17.28 15.70 -9.29
CA VAL A 82 17.37 14.62 -8.31
C VAL A 82 18.75 14.61 -7.67
N LYS A 83 18.80 14.59 -6.34
CA LYS A 83 20.02 14.45 -5.56
C LYS A 83 19.84 13.38 -4.49
N THR A 84 20.76 12.41 -4.48
CA THR A 84 20.87 11.47 -3.36
C THR A 84 21.61 12.17 -2.23
N VAL A 85 20.89 12.51 -1.16
CA VAL A 85 21.45 13.23 0.01
C VAL A 85 22.16 12.26 0.96
N VAL A 86 21.55 11.09 1.16
CA VAL A 86 22.16 9.97 1.89
C VAL A 86 22.11 8.77 0.95
N ALA A 87 23.25 8.16 0.68
CA ALA A 87 23.33 6.96 -0.15
C ALA A 87 22.98 5.72 0.67
N GLY A 88 22.00 4.96 0.21
CA GLY A 88 21.63 3.67 0.78
C GLY A 88 22.52 2.53 0.29
N GLY A 89 22.64 1.49 1.11
CA GLY A 89 23.40 0.28 0.78
C GLY A 89 22.55 -0.94 0.40
N GLY A 90 21.23 -0.86 0.58
CA GLY A 90 20.35 -2.03 0.45
C GLY A 90 19.93 -2.36 -0.99
N LYS A 91 18.78 -3.02 -1.12
CA LYS A 91 18.18 -3.40 -2.41
C LYS A 91 18.00 -2.19 -3.31
N THR A 92 18.25 -2.37 -4.61
CA THR A 92 17.94 -1.38 -5.64
C THR A 92 16.44 -1.38 -5.91
N VAL A 93 15.83 -0.20 -5.93
CA VAL A 93 14.45 0.04 -6.32
C VAL A 93 14.33 -0.10 -7.84
N ALA A 94 13.41 -0.94 -8.29
CA ALA A 94 13.04 -1.08 -9.69
C ALA A 94 11.69 -0.41 -9.98
N GLU A 95 11.42 -0.23 -11.27
CA GLU A 95 10.12 0.21 -11.73
C GLU A 95 9.03 -0.83 -11.38
N ASN A 96 7.82 -0.35 -11.06
CA ASN A 96 6.68 -1.16 -10.56
C ASN A 96 6.85 -1.77 -9.16
N ASP A 97 8.00 -1.59 -8.50
CA ASP A 97 8.16 -1.98 -7.10
C ASP A 97 7.21 -1.17 -6.21
N TYR A 98 6.76 -1.79 -5.12
CA TYR A 98 6.32 -1.06 -3.94
C TYR A 98 7.54 -0.58 -3.17
N VAL A 99 7.58 0.71 -2.86
CA VAL A 99 8.57 1.30 -1.94
C VAL A 99 7.88 1.68 -0.65
N VAL A 100 8.49 1.31 0.48
CA VAL A 100 8.07 1.79 1.80
C VAL A 100 8.90 3.03 2.11
N VAL A 101 8.23 4.15 2.31
CA VAL A 101 8.89 5.46 2.41
C VAL A 101 8.42 6.28 3.60
N ASN A 102 9.34 7.11 4.10
CA ASN A 102 8.97 8.33 4.81
C ASN A 102 9.22 9.53 3.91
N TYR A 103 8.32 10.51 3.90
CA TYR A 103 8.41 11.62 2.95
C TYR A 103 7.91 12.95 3.51
N LEU A 104 8.42 14.03 2.93
CA LEU A 104 7.89 15.37 3.04
C LEU A 104 7.80 15.96 1.63
N GLY A 105 6.66 16.57 1.30
CA GLY A 105 6.42 17.29 0.05
C GLY A 105 6.06 18.75 0.32
N GLN A 106 6.69 19.67 -0.40
CA GLN A 106 6.38 21.10 -0.37
C GLN A 106 6.31 21.70 -1.77
N ILE A 107 5.68 22.87 -1.88
CA ILE A 107 5.64 23.66 -3.12
C ILE A 107 6.91 24.52 -3.20
N TRP A 108 7.61 24.51 -4.35
CA TRP A 108 8.86 25.26 -4.56
C TRP A 108 8.72 26.75 -4.23
N ASN A 109 7.72 27.40 -4.84
CA ASN A 109 7.54 28.86 -4.81
C ASN A 109 7.12 29.41 -3.45
N THR A 110 6.45 28.61 -2.62
CA THR A 110 5.91 29.07 -1.34
C THR A 110 6.62 28.46 -0.15
N GLY A 111 7.29 27.32 -0.31
CA GLY A 111 7.79 26.51 0.80
C GLY A 111 6.68 25.85 1.61
N LYS A 112 5.41 25.95 1.17
CA LYS A 112 4.27 25.35 1.86
C LYS A 112 4.40 23.83 1.79
N VAL A 113 4.55 23.19 2.95
CA VAL A 113 4.43 21.73 3.09
C VAL A 113 2.96 21.37 2.87
N PHE A 114 2.69 20.53 1.88
CA PHE A 114 1.32 20.07 1.58
C PHE A 114 1.12 18.61 1.97
N THR A 115 2.20 17.85 2.21
CA THR A 115 2.10 16.45 2.62
C THR A 115 3.35 15.99 3.38
N THR A 116 3.16 15.07 4.33
CA THR A 116 4.25 14.47 5.12
C THR A 116 3.80 13.19 5.81
N SER A 117 4.67 12.17 5.87
CA SER A 117 4.43 10.96 6.66
C SER A 117 4.94 11.07 8.10
N TYR A 118 5.86 12.02 8.37
CA TYR A 118 6.56 12.11 9.66
C TYR A 118 5.64 12.48 10.83
N GLU A 119 4.54 13.20 10.59
CA GLU A 119 3.56 13.54 11.64
C GLU A 119 2.73 12.32 12.05
N ARG A 120 2.42 11.45 11.07
CA ARG A 120 1.64 10.23 11.30
C ARG A 120 2.47 9.13 11.98
N LYS A 121 3.80 9.26 12.01
CA LYS A 121 4.77 8.25 12.50
C LYS A 121 4.60 6.86 11.88
N LYS A 122 3.91 6.77 10.75
CA LYS A 122 3.67 5.55 9.99
C LYS A 122 4.22 5.75 8.56
N PRO A 123 5.04 4.83 8.05
CA PRO A 123 5.55 4.91 6.69
C PRO A 123 4.44 4.60 5.68
N GLU A 124 4.63 5.02 4.44
CA GLU A 124 3.68 4.77 3.35
C GLU A 124 4.25 3.74 2.38
N ALA A 125 3.45 2.78 1.90
CA ALA A 125 3.85 1.96 0.76
C ALA A 125 3.24 2.53 -0.52
N VAL A 126 4.11 2.86 -1.47
CA VAL A 126 3.74 3.45 -2.75
C VAL A 126 4.22 2.55 -3.87
N GLN A 127 3.34 2.20 -4.81
CA GLN A 127 3.75 1.47 -6.00
C GLN A 127 4.30 2.44 -7.05
N LEU A 128 5.53 2.20 -7.52
CA LEU A 128 6.17 2.98 -8.59
C LEU A 128 5.70 2.55 -9.99
N ALA A 129 4.40 2.38 -10.14
CA ALA A 129 3.75 2.02 -11.40
C ALA A 129 3.04 3.23 -12.01
N GLN A 130 2.95 3.27 -13.34
CA GLN A 130 2.24 4.33 -14.05
C GLN A 130 0.77 4.39 -13.60
N GLY A 131 0.30 5.59 -13.29
CA GLY A 131 -1.08 5.82 -12.83
C GLY A 131 -1.34 5.47 -11.35
N ALA A 132 -0.41 4.80 -10.66
CA ALA A 132 -0.51 4.56 -9.21
C ALA A 132 0.10 5.71 -8.39
N ILE A 133 1.14 6.34 -8.93
CA ILE A 133 1.81 7.52 -8.37
C ILE A 133 2.20 8.43 -9.54
N PHE A 134 2.33 9.73 -9.30
CA PHE A 134 2.80 10.64 -10.34
C PHE A 134 4.25 10.31 -10.75
N ASP A 135 4.55 10.55 -12.03
CA ASP A 135 5.75 10.04 -12.70
C ASP A 135 7.07 10.56 -12.10
N GLY A 136 7.07 11.75 -11.52
CA GLY A 136 8.23 12.33 -10.86
C GLY A 136 8.81 11.42 -9.77
N TRP A 137 7.97 10.73 -8.99
CA TRP A 137 8.44 9.76 -8.00
C TRP A 137 9.01 8.51 -8.65
N ARG A 138 8.35 7.97 -9.68
CA ARG A 138 8.82 6.79 -10.42
C ARG A 138 10.23 7.03 -10.95
N TYR A 139 10.45 8.14 -11.65
CA TYR A 139 11.74 8.46 -12.24
C TYR A 139 12.80 8.84 -11.20
N ALA A 140 12.44 9.57 -10.14
CA ALA A 140 13.41 10.00 -9.12
C ALA A 140 13.94 8.82 -8.28
N LEU A 141 13.06 7.88 -7.93
CA LEU A 141 13.37 6.80 -6.98
C LEU A 141 13.87 5.52 -7.66
N THR A 142 13.53 5.27 -8.93
CA THR A 142 14.06 4.10 -9.66
C THR A 142 15.59 4.15 -9.73
N GLY A 143 16.23 3.00 -9.48
CA GLY A 143 17.68 2.85 -9.41
C GLY A 143 18.32 3.32 -8.10
N LYS A 144 17.57 3.96 -7.19
CA LYS A 144 18.05 4.28 -5.84
C LYS A 144 18.05 3.03 -4.98
N LYS A 145 18.82 3.06 -3.89
CA LYS A 145 18.91 1.93 -2.95
C LYS A 145 18.07 2.19 -1.70
N THR A 146 17.52 1.15 -1.11
CA THR A 146 16.94 1.21 0.24
C THR A 146 18.00 1.69 1.25
N GLY A 147 17.55 2.46 2.24
CA GLY A 147 18.40 3.28 3.11
C GLY A 147 18.82 4.63 2.51
N SER A 148 18.40 4.96 1.27
CA SER A 148 18.71 6.26 0.69
C SER A 148 17.75 7.33 1.18
N ARG A 149 18.28 8.55 1.34
CA ARG A 149 17.49 9.79 1.33
C ARG A 149 17.68 10.49 0.00
N VAL A 150 16.58 10.79 -0.67
CA VAL A 150 16.58 11.43 -1.99
C VAL A 150 15.82 12.74 -1.90
N LEU A 151 16.47 13.83 -2.31
CA LEU A 151 15.86 15.15 -2.51
C LEU A 151 15.65 15.36 -4.00
N PHE A 152 14.44 15.73 -4.41
CA PHE A 152 14.16 15.97 -5.81
C PHE A 152 13.06 17.02 -6.01
N SER A 153 13.10 17.71 -7.15
CA SER A 153 12.06 18.64 -7.58
C SER A 153 11.36 18.13 -8.82
N VAL A 154 10.03 18.22 -8.82
CA VAL A 154 9.15 17.65 -9.83
C VAL A 154 8.39 18.78 -10.51
N PRO A 155 8.75 19.12 -11.76
CA PRO A 155 7.97 20.05 -12.58
C PRO A 155 6.54 19.55 -12.82
N PRO A 156 5.58 20.45 -13.13
CA PRO A 156 4.17 20.09 -13.31
C PRO A 156 3.96 18.91 -14.28
N THR A 157 4.73 18.86 -15.37
CA THR A 157 4.69 17.80 -16.39
C THR A 157 4.81 16.38 -15.82
N TRP A 158 5.51 16.19 -14.69
CA TRP A 158 5.66 14.89 -14.02
C TRP A 158 5.01 14.86 -12.63
N GLY A 159 4.25 15.89 -12.28
CA GLY A 159 3.55 16.04 -10.99
C GLY A 159 2.03 16.03 -11.19
N TYR A 160 1.36 17.08 -10.72
CA TYR A 160 -0.09 17.25 -10.84
C TYR A 160 -0.55 17.81 -12.19
N GLY A 161 0.38 18.13 -13.10
CA GLY A 161 0.07 18.65 -14.43
C GLY A 161 -0.77 19.92 -14.38
N THR A 162 -1.48 20.18 -15.47
CA THR A 162 -2.33 21.38 -15.61
C THR A 162 -3.58 21.35 -14.72
N GLN A 163 -3.86 20.23 -14.06
CA GLN A 163 -5.00 20.11 -13.14
C GLN A 163 -4.66 20.67 -11.76
N GLY A 164 -3.39 20.65 -11.36
CA GLY A 164 -2.98 21.01 -10.00
C GLY A 164 -3.64 20.13 -8.94
N ASN A 165 -3.71 20.64 -7.72
CA ASN A 165 -4.49 20.07 -6.62
C ASN A 165 -4.89 21.20 -5.66
N GLU A 166 -6.10 21.72 -5.85
CA GLU A 166 -6.62 22.87 -5.10
C GLU A 166 -6.66 22.63 -3.58
N GLN A 167 -7.04 21.42 -3.15
CA GLN A 167 -7.08 21.05 -1.72
C GLN A 167 -5.69 21.12 -1.07
N ALA A 168 -4.66 20.71 -1.80
CA ALA A 168 -3.26 20.84 -1.37
C ALA A 168 -2.72 22.27 -1.56
N GLY A 169 -3.43 23.13 -2.29
CA GLY A 169 -3.00 24.46 -2.71
C GLY A 169 -1.93 24.44 -3.79
N ILE A 170 -1.89 23.37 -4.60
CA ILE A 170 -0.96 23.18 -5.72
C ILE A 170 -1.61 23.70 -6.99
N LYS A 171 -0.92 24.60 -7.68
CA LYS A 171 -1.36 25.15 -8.96
C LYS A 171 -0.90 24.29 -10.14
N ASP A 172 -1.41 24.63 -11.31
CA ASP A 172 -1.12 23.97 -12.59
C ASP A 172 0.33 24.19 -13.08
N ASP A 173 1.01 25.23 -12.60
CA ASP A 173 2.40 25.58 -12.93
C ASP A 173 3.41 25.31 -11.80
N ASP A 174 2.94 24.79 -10.66
CA ASP A 174 3.78 24.60 -9.47
C ASP A 174 4.79 23.46 -9.64
N THR A 175 6.07 23.77 -9.38
CA THR A 175 7.10 22.75 -9.13
C THR A 175 7.04 22.29 -7.69
N LEU A 176 7.06 20.97 -7.49
CA LEU A 176 7.04 20.36 -6.16
C LEU A 176 8.45 19.97 -5.74
N VAL A 177 8.70 19.91 -4.44
CA VAL A 177 9.97 19.44 -3.85
C VAL A 177 9.66 18.35 -2.86
N PHE A 178 10.38 17.23 -2.96
CA PHE A 178 10.24 16.09 -2.08
C PHE A 178 11.56 15.71 -1.44
N VAL A 179 11.50 15.34 -0.16
CA VAL A 179 12.55 14.58 0.53
C VAL A 179 11.96 13.24 0.90
N VAL A 180 12.54 12.16 0.36
CA VAL A 180 12.05 10.80 0.52
C VAL A 180 13.14 9.91 1.11
N ASP A 181 12.82 9.28 2.24
CA ASP A 181 13.59 8.19 2.83
C ASP A 181 13.02 6.86 2.34
N VAL A 182 13.80 6.13 1.54
CA VAL A 182 13.42 4.81 1.03
C VAL A 182 13.80 3.76 2.07
N GLN A 183 12.82 3.23 2.79
CA GLN A 183 13.05 2.28 3.89
C GLN A 183 13.21 0.85 3.38
N ASP A 184 12.29 0.38 2.53
CA ASP A 184 12.39 -0.93 1.88
C ASP A 184 11.73 -0.90 0.51
N THR A 185 11.91 -1.96 -0.26
CA THR A 185 11.29 -2.16 -1.56
C THR A 185 10.91 -3.63 -1.78
N PHE A 186 9.76 -3.82 -2.42
CA PHE A 186 9.10 -5.10 -2.64
C PHE A 186 8.50 -5.19 -4.04
N ASN A 187 8.69 -6.33 -4.69
CA ASN A 187 8.00 -6.72 -5.92
C ASN A 187 7.28 -8.05 -5.77
N ALA A 188 6.68 -8.53 -6.85
CA ALA A 188 5.94 -9.79 -6.92
C ALA A 188 6.74 -11.06 -6.60
N LYS A 189 8.06 -10.98 -6.41
CA LYS A 189 8.91 -12.09 -5.95
C LYS A 189 9.33 -11.96 -4.49
N SER A 190 8.97 -10.86 -3.83
CA SER A 190 9.26 -10.65 -2.41
C SER A 190 8.57 -11.74 -1.60
N SER A 191 9.13 -12.14 -0.47
CA SER A 191 8.52 -13.17 0.38
C SER A 191 8.91 -12.90 1.84
N ALA A 192 8.25 -13.61 2.75
CA ALA A 192 8.60 -13.62 4.16
C ALA A 192 10.09 -13.92 4.39
N LYS A 193 10.66 -13.29 5.42
CA LYS A 193 12.05 -13.46 5.85
C LYS A 193 12.08 -13.58 7.36
N GLY A 194 12.53 -14.74 7.84
CA GLY A 194 12.55 -15.00 9.26
C GLY A 194 12.93 -16.44 9.58
N THR A 195 12.66 -16.84 10.81
CA THR A 195 12.95 -18.18 11.31
C THR A 195 11.79 -19.11 10.98
N GLN A 196 12.08 -20.28 10.40
CA GLN A 196 11.05 -21.29 10.17
C GLN A 196 10.51 -21.80 11.50
N VAL A 197 9.20 -21.96 11.58
CA VAL A 197 8.50 -22.51 12.75
C VAL A 197 8.01 -23.91 12.42
N ALA A 198 8.19 -24.85 13.36
CA ALA A 198 7.77 -26.23 13.18
C ALA A 198 6.24 -26.32 13.01
N GLN A 199 5.81 -27.20 12.09
CA GLN A 199 4.40 -27.40 11.73
C GLN A 199 3.97 -28.82 12.13
N ASP A 200 4.01 -29.10 13.43
CA ASP A 200 3.85 -30.45 13.99
C ASP A 200 2.39 -30.89 14.13
N ALA A 201 1.45 -29.95 14.13
CA ALA A 201 0.02 -30.24 14.18
C ALA A 201 -0.42 -31.00 12.93
N THR A 202 -0.83 -32.26 13.11
CA THR A 202 -1.21 -33.16 12.01
C THR A 202 -2.61 -32.89 11.46
N ASP A 203 -3.43 -32.18 12.23
CA ASP A 203 -4.79 -31.77 11.91
C ASP A 203 -4.84 -30.37 11.26
N LEU A 204 -3.70 -29.73 11.03
CA LEU A 204 -3.60 -28.44 10.36
C LEU A 204 -2.91 -28.53 9.00
N PRO A 205 -3.19 -27.57 8.09
CA PRO A 205 -2.50 -27.49 6.81
C PRO A 205 -0.99 -27.30 6.97
N LYS A 206 -0.22 -27.96 6.12
CA LYS A 206 1.24 -27.74 6.02
C LYS A 206 1.54 -26.78 4.88
N VAL A 207 2.37 -25.79 5.17
CA VAL A 207 2.73 -24.72 4.23
C VAL A 207 4.21 -24.82 3.87
N GLY A 208 4.52 -24.78 2.58
CA GLY A 208 5.90 -24.74 2.09
C GLY A 208 6.63 -23.47 2.51
N THR A 209 7.90 -23.59 2.91
CA THR A 209 8.74 -22.45 3.35
C THR A 209 9.62 -21.92 2.22
N GLY A 210 10.11 -22.78 1.33
CA GLY A 210 10.91 -22.40 0.17
C GLY A 210 10.05 -22.02 -1.04
N THR A 211 9.95 -20.73 -1.34
CA THR A 211 9.12 -20.21 -2.44
C THR A 211 9.91 -19.75 -3.66
N ASP A 212 11.10 -19.19 -3.46
CA ASP A 212 11.90 -18.53 -4.50
C ASP A 212 11.05 -17.58 -5.39
N GLY A 213 10.18 -16.80 -4.74
CA GLY A 213 9.26 -15.88 -5.41
C GLY A 213 8.01 -16.51 -6.03
N LYS A 214 7.73 -17.80 -5.78
CA LYS A 214 6.52 -18.51 -6.22
C LYS A 214 5.53 -18.72 -5.07
N ALA A 215 4.29 -19.09 -5.40
CA ALA A 215 3.29 -19.39 -4.39
C ALA A 215 3.73 -20.57 -3.49
N PRO A 216 3.59 -20.46 -2.16
CA PRO A 216 3.80 -21.59 -1.26
C PRO A 216 2.82 -22.73 -1.59
N SER A 217 3.28 -23.97 -1.42
CA SER A 217 2.36 -25.11 -1.34
C SER A 217 1.52 -25.01 -0.07
N ILE A 218 0.27 -25.48 -0.16
CA ILE A 218 -0.62 -25.67 0.99
C ILE A 218 -1.16 -27.09 0.88
N GLU A 219 -0.80 -27.95 1.83
CA GLU A 219 -1.28 -29.33 1.92
C GLU A 219 -2.36 -29.42 2.97
N ILE A 220 -3.61 -29.63 2.55
CA ILE A 220 -4.76 -29.79 3.46
C ILE A 220 -4.78 -31.22 4.01
N PRO A 221 -4.86 -31.42 5.34
CA PRO A 221 -4.93 -32.75 5.93
C PRO A 221 -6.29 -33.41 5.67
N LYS A 222 -6.34 -34.74 5.78
CA LYS A 222 -7.60 -35.50 5.78
C LYS A 222 -8.25 -35.48 7.18
N ALA A 223 -8.45 -34.28 7.72
CA ALA A 223 -9.08 -34.03 9.01
C ALA A 223 -10.21 -33.02 8.86
N ASP A 224 -11.10 -32.97 9.85
CA ASP A 224 -12.15 -31.95 9.89
C ASP A 224 -11.54 -30.55 10.06
N ALA A 225 -12.16 -29.57 9.42
CA ALA A 225 -11.72 -28.20 9.51
C ALA A 225 -11.86 -27.65 10.95
N PRO A 226 -10.89 -26.89 11.47
CA PRO A 226 -11.00 -26.22 12.75
C PRO A 226 -12.24 -25.33 12.83
N LYS A 227 -13.00 -25.44 13.93
CA LYS A 227 -14.17 -24.58 14.23
C LYS A 227 -13.81 -23.23 14.85
N LYS A 228 -12.51 -22.96 15.01
CA LYS A 228 -11.98 -21.72 15.56
C LYS A 228 -10.90 -21.21 14.63
N LEU A 229 -10.69 -19.90 14.63
CA LEU A 229 -9.57 -19.28 13.91
C LEU A 229 -8.24 -19.91 14.35
N VAL A 230 -7.45 -20.32 13.37
CA VAL A 230 -6.04 -20.69 13.55
C VAL A 230 -5.19 -19.61 12.90
N ALA A 231 -4.12 -19.18 13.57
CA ALA A 231 -3.20 -18.17 13.06
C ALA A 231 -1.77 -18.46 13.54
N ASN A 232 -1.11 -19.41 12.86
CA ASN A 232 0.20 -19.93 13.26
C ASN A 232 1.30 -19.33 12.39
N TYR A 233 2.46 -19.06 12.99
CA TYR A 233 3.65 -18.80 12.20
C TYR A 233 4.08 -20.05 11.43
N VAL A 234 4.41 -19.85 10.16
CA VAL A 234 5.16 -20.80 9.33
C VAL A 234 6.61 -20.31 9.22
N ILE A 235 6.77 -18.99 9.09
CA ILE A 235 8.02 -18.26 9.23
C ILE A 235 7.74 -17.09 10.16
N GLU A 236 8.48 -16.97 11.27
CA GLU A 236 8.38 -15.81 12.16
C GLU A 236 9.41 -14.75 11.76
N GLY A 237 8.91 -13.59 11.33
CA GLY A 237 9.73 -12.42 11.00
C GLY A 237 10.18 -11.65 12.24
N GLY A 238 11.23 -10.85 12.09
CA GLY A 238 11.76 -9.98 13.15
C GLY A 238 11.27 -8.53 13.12
N GLY A 239 10.35 -8.19 12.20
CA GLY A 239 9.87 -6.84 12.01
C GLY A 239 8.88 -6.38 13.07
N ALA A 240 8.38 -5.15 12.91
CA ALA A 240 7.40 -4.56 13.81
C ALA A 240 6.11 -5.38 13.90
N THR A 241 5.47 -5.36 15.06
CA THR A 241 4.17 -5.99 15.28
C THR A 241 3.06 -5.23 14.57
N VAL A 242 2.19 -5.97 13.90
CA VAL A 242 0.98 -5.48 13.22
C VAL A 242 -0.13 -5.22 14.25
N ALA A 243 -0.70 -4.02 14.21
CA ALA A 243 -1.85 -3.59 14.99
C ALA A 243 -3.14 -3.69 14.15
N ALA A 244 -4.29 -3.67 14.80
CA ALA A 244 -5.59 -3.89 14.13
C ALA A 244 -5.99 -2.75 13.17
N ASP A 245 -5.46 -1.54 13.39
CA ASP A 245 -5.67 -0.33 12.58
C ASP A 245 -4.61 -0.15 11.49
N ASP A 246 -3.66 -1.08 11.37
CA ASP A 246 -2.63 -0.99 10.34
C ASP A 246 -3.17 -1.45 8.98
N SER A 247 -2.56 -0.90 7.93
CA SER A 247 -2.53 -1.54 6.63
C SER A 247 -1.32 -2.48 6.54
N VAL A 248 -1.44 -3.53 5.74
CA VAL A 248 -0.35 -4.48 5.48
C VAL A 248 -0.14 -4.67 3.99
N LEU A 249 1.12 -4.58 3.55
CA LEU A 249 1.53 -4.97 2.21
C LEU A 249 1.84 -6.46 2.28
N VAL A 250 1.13 -7.25 1.48
CA VAL A 250 1.15 -8.70 1.60
C VAL A 250 1.36 -9.39 0.27
N GLN A 251 1.81 -10.63 0.39
CA GLN A 251 1.66 -11.64 -0.64
C GLN A 251 0.93 -12.83 -0.02
N TYR A 252 -0.10 -13.34 -0.67
CA TYR A 252 -0.89 -14.43 -0.13
C TYR A 252 -1.39 -15.40 -1.18
N LYS A 253 -1.78 -16.58 -0.70
CA LYS A 253 -2.54 -17.58 -1.44
C LYS A 253 -3.66 -18.09 -0.54
N GLY A 254 -4.88 -18.13 -1.08
CA GLY A 254 -6.08 -18.63 -0.43
C GLY A 254 -6.63 -19.86 -1.15
N VAL A 255 -6.87 -20.93 -0.39
CA VAL A 255 -7.51 -22.17 -0.85
C VAL A 255 -8.69 -22.52 0.05
N GLN A 256 -9.67 -23.26 -0.48
CA GLN A 256 -10.78 -23.78 0.33
C GLN A 256 -10.38 -25.10 0.99
N TRP A 257 -10.70 -25.27 2.27
CA TRP A 257 -10.39 -26.51 3.00
C TRP A 257 -10.99 -27.76 2.33
N GLY A 258 -12.28 -27.71 1.99
CA GLY A 258 -13.02 -28.91 1.57
C GLY A 258 -12.56 -29.54 0.27
N ASN A 259 -11.99 -28.75 -0.64
CA ASN A 259 -11.61 -29.22 -1.98
C ASN A 259 -10.17 -28.84 -2.39
N GLY A 260 -9.44 -28.09 -1.56
CA GLY A 260 -8.08 -27.61 -1.82
C GLY A 260 -7.95 -26.62 -2.98
N LYS A 261 -9.06 -26.18 -3.58
CA LYS A 261 -9.03 -25.29 -4.75
C LYS A 261 -8.60 -23.89 -4.34
N GLU A 262 -7.63 -23.36 -5.08
CA GLU A 262 -7.25 -21.95 -5.01
C GLU A 262 -8.40 -21.08 -5.51
N PHE A 263 -8.77 -20.07 -4.73
CA PHE A 263 -9.80 -19.09 -5.10
C PHE A 263 -9.21 -17.69 -5.25
N ASP A 264 -8.06 -17.41 -4.63
CA ASP A 264 -7.42 -16.10 -4.69
C ASP A 264 -5.91 -16.20 -4.40
N SER A 265 -5.09 -15.44 -5.13
CA SER A 265 -3.63 -15.45 -5.01
C SER A 265 -2.99 -14.23 -5.65
N THR A 266 -2.13 -13.54 -4.90
CA THR A 266 -1.27 -12.46 -5.45
C THR A 266 -0.20 -13.01 -6.38
N TYR A 267 0.25 -14.24 -6.15
CA TYR A 267 1.27 -14.90 -6.98
C TYR A 267 0.72 -15.16 -8.39
N GLY A 268 -0.53 -15.61 -8.49
CA GLY A 268 -1.19 -15.85 -9.77
C GLY A 268 -1.40 -14.55 -10.57
N ARG A 269 -1.65 -13.44 -9.88
CA ARG A 269 -1.74 -12.11 -10.49
C ARG A 269 -0.38 -11.48 -10.82
N GLY A 270 0.71 -11.96 -10.23
CA GLY A 270 2.02 -11.36 -10.37
C GLY A 270 2.12 -9.96 -9.77
N GLN A 271 1.28 -9.62 -8.79
CA GLN A 271 1.28 -8.31 -8.14
C GLN A 271 0.97 -8.43 -6.65
N LEU A 272 1.74 -7.72 -5.82
CA LEU A 272 1.47 -7.55 -4.39
C LEU A 272 0.19 -6.77 -4.18
N THR A 273 -0.33 -6.79 -2.95
CA THR A 273 -1.50 -5.97 -2.62
C THR A 273 -1.41 -5.44 -1.19
N SER A 274 -2.07 -4.33 -0.94
CA SER A 274 -2.16 -3.70 0.37
C SER A 274 -3.60 -3.76 0.85
N PHE A 275 -3.80 -4.12 2.12
CA PHE A 275 -5.10 -4.14 2.75
C PHE A 275 -5.07 -3.41 4.08
N SER A 276 -6.08 -2.58 4.35
CA SER A 276 -6.41 -2.18 5.71
C SER A 276 -7.00 -3.39 6.45
N LEU A 277 -6.49 -3.69 7.65
CA LEU A 277 -7.02 -4.79 8.46
C LEU A 277 -8.45 -4.54 8.97
N GLU A 278 -8.96 -3.32 8.85
CA GLU A 278 -10.34 -2.96 9.18
C GLU A 278 -11.31 -3.30 8.05
N GLN A 279 -10.82 -3.47 6.83
CA GLN A 279 -11.64 -3.64 5.61
C GLN A 279 -11.62 -5.07 5.04
N VAL A 280 -10.97 -6.00 5.73
CA VAL A 280 -10.89 -7.42 5.36
C VAL A 280 -11.82 -8.27 6.21
N VAL A 281 -12.02 -9.54 5.82
CA VAL A 281 -12.80 -10.49 6.63
C VAL A 281 -12.22 -10.64 8.04
N LYS A 282 -13.09 -10.87 9.03
CA LYS A 282 -12.71 -10.89 10.46
C LYS A 282 -11.55 -11.84 10.75
N GLY A 283 -11.50 -13.00 10.10
CA GLY A 283 -10.41 -13.97 10.27
C GLY A 283 -9.04 -13.46 9.82
N TRP A 284 -8.97 -12.62 8.78
CA TRP A 284 -7.73 -11.96 8.37
C TRP A 284 -7.30 -10.92 9.40
N SER A 285 -8.21 -10.03 9.79
CA SER A 285 -7.97 -8.99 10.79
C SER A 285 -7.46 -9.58 12.11
N GLN A 286 -8.20 -10.55 12.67
CA GLN A 286 -7.84 -11.23 13.92
C GLN A 286 -6.59 -12.10 13.79
N GLY A 287 -6.40 -12.77 12.64
CA GLY A 287 -5.28 -13.70 12.45
C GLY A 287 -3.92 -12.99 12.31
N LEU A 288 -3.91 -11.83 11.66
CA LEU A 288 -2.70 -11.05 11.41
C LEU A 288 -2.38 -10.05 12.52
N THR A 289 -3.37 -9.57 13.27
CA THR A 289 -3.11 -8.70 14.43
C THR A 289 -2.19 -9.40 15.42
N GLY A 290 -1.17 -8.68 15.91
CA GLY A 290 -0.15 -9.21 16.80
C GLY A 290 0.96 -10.01 16.11
N LYS A 291 0.86 -10.28 14.80
CA LYS A 291 1.93 -10.92 14.03
C LYS A 291 3.01 -9.91 13.64
N LYS A 292 4.21 -10.39 13.31
CA LYS A 292 5.36 -9.54 12.96
C LYS A 292 5.52 -9.38 11.45
N VAL A 293 5.92 -8.19 11.00
CA VAL A 293 6.40 -7.98 9.64
C VAL A 293 7.59 -8.91 9.33
N GLY A 294 7.64 -9.40 8.10
CA GLY A 294 8.57 -10.43 7.63
C GLY A 294 8.07 -11.85 7.84
N SER A 295 6.93 -12.06 8.51
CA SER A 295 6.40 -13.39 8.78
C SER A 295 5.63 -13.99 7.62
N ARG A 296 5.62 -15.33 7.53
CA ARG A 296 4.59 -16.11 6.85
C ARG A 296 3.65 -16.69 7.89
N VAL A 297 2.36 -16.46 7.74
CA VAL A 297 1.33 -16.91 8.67
C VAL A 297 0.37 -17.85 7.95
N LEU A 298 0.15 -19.03 8.51
CA LEU A 298 -0.96 -19.90 8.17
C LEU A 298 -2.20 -19.40 8.91
N ILE A 299 -3.26 -19.09 8.16
CA ILE A 299 -4.55 -18.70 8.72
C ILE A 299 -5.62 -19.68 8.26
N VAL A 300 -6.34 -20.32 9.19
CA VAL A 300 -7.51 -21.14 8.90
C VAL A 300 -8.73 -20.43 9.45
N ILE A 301 -9.61 -19.97 8.55
CA ILE A 301 -10.73 -19.08 8.86
C ILE A 301 -12.04 -19.89 8.73
N PRO A 302 -12.71 -20.19 9.86
CA PRO A 302 -14.01 -20.83 9.81
C PRO A 302 -15.07 -19.87 9.21
N PRO A 303 -16.20 -20.38 8.70
CA PRO A 303 -17.12 -19.62 7.86
C PRO A 303 -17.67 -18.35 8.52
N GLU A 304 -17.90 -18.39 9.84
CA GLU A 304 -18.40 -17.28 10.65
C GLU A 304 -17.43 -16.09 10.78
N LEU A 305 -16.14 -16.32 10.50
CA LEU A 305 -15.10 -15.28 10.43
C LEU A 305 -14.68 -14.97 8.98
N GLY A 306 -15.22 -15.69 8.00
CA GLY A 306 -14.99 -15.53 6.58
C GLY A 306 -16.21 -14.95 5.87
N TYR A 307 -16.71 -15.65 4.85
CA TYR A 307 -17.84 -15.19 4.02
C TYR A 307 -19.18 -15.87 4.34
N GLY A 308 -19.21 -16.84 5.26
CA GLY A 308 -20.43 -17.61 5.61
C GLY A 308 -21.16 -18.14 4.37
N ASP A 309 -22.48 -17.95 4.33
CA ASP A 309 -23.35 -18.39 3.23
C ASP A 309 -23.45 -17.38 2.06
N ASN A 310 -22.75 -16.26 2.15
CA ASN A 310 -22.81 -15.16 1.19
C ASN A 310 -21.42 -14.82 0.61
N PRO A 311 -20.73 -15.79 -0.03
CA PRO A 311 -19.47 -15.52 -0.70
C PRO A 311 -19.64 -14.49 -1.83
N PRO A 312 -18.61 -13.67 -2.13
CA PRO A 312 -18.65 -12.75 -3.25
C PRO A 312 -18.97 -13.49 -4.56
N GLN A 313 -19.84 -12.92 -5.37
CA GLN A 313 -20.24 -13.53 -6.64
C GLN A 313 -19.02 -13.74 -7.55
N GLY A 314 -18.89 -14.94 -8.12
CA GLY A 314 -17.76 -15.28 -9.01
C GLY A 314 -16.44 -15.59 -8.31
N SER A 315 -16.37 -15.54 -6.97
CA SER A 315 -15.16 -15.89 -6.21
C SER A 315 -14.77 -17.37 -6.27
N GLY A 316 -15.69 -18.24 -6.69
CA GLY A 316 -15.50 -19.70 -6.63
C GLY A 316 -15.54 -20.28 -5.21
N ILE A 317 -15.79 -19.46 -4.19
CA ILE A 317 -15.91 -19.88 -2.78
C ILE A 317 -17.28 -20.53 -2.56
N GLU A 318 -17.30 -21.72 -1.97
CA GLU A 318 -18.51 -22.44 -1.59
C GLU A 318 -19.17 -21.79 -0.36
N LYS A 319 -20.51 -21.88 -0.26
CA LYS A 319 -21.23 -21.44 0.93
C LYS A 319 -20.78 -22.24 2.14
N GLY A 320 -20.51 -21.57 3.26
CA GLY A 320 -20.04 -22.22 4.47
C GLY A 320 -18.61 -22.78 4.35
N ALA A 321 -17.82 -22.35 3.36
CA ALA A 321 -16.45 -22.81 3.21
C ALA A 321 -15.54 -22.32 4.34
N THR A 322 -14.73 -23.23 4.89
CA THR A 322 -13.54 -22.86 5.68
C THR A 322 -12.42 -22.48 4.72
N LEU A 323 -11.80 -21.33 4.95
CA LEU A 323 -10.75 -20.79 4.10
C LEU A 323 -9.39 -21.01 4.72
N VAL A 324 -8.39 -21.37 3.91
CA VAL A 324 -7.01 -21.54 4.34
C VAL A 324 -6.14 -20.56 3.56
N PHE A 325 -5.41 -19.73 4.28
CA PHE A 325 -4.48 -18.76 3.72
C PHE A 325 -3.06 -19.03 4.19
N THR A 326 -2.11 -18.79 3.29
CA THR A 326 -0.73 -18.44 3.65
C THR A 326 -0.52 -16.97 3.33
N VAL A 327 -0.09 -16.18 4.32
CA VAL A 327 0.09 -14.73 4.18
C VAL A 327 1.52 -14.35 4.56
N ASP A 328 2.27 -13.81 3.61
CA ASP A 328 3.54 -13.14 3.83
C ASP A 328 3.27 -11.66 4.15
N ILE A 329 3.61 -11.23 5.35
CA ILE A 329 3.50 -9.83 5.78
C ILE A 329 4.79 -9.11 5.40
N LEU A 330 4.78 -8.33 4.32
CA LEU A 330 5.99 -7.70 3.77
C LEU A 330 6.29 -6.36 4.44
N ALA A 331 5.25 -5.56 4.70
CA ALA A 331 5.36 -4.29 5.42
C ALA A 331 4.06 -3.97 6.16
N LYS A 332 4.14 -3.06 7.14
CA LYS A 332 2.98 -2.41 7.78
C LYS A 332 3.04 -0.90 7.58
N MET A 333 1.86 -0.28 7.48
CA MET A 333 1.63 1.16 7.30
C MET A 333 0.48 1.63 8.16
#